data_AF-D2BYZ8-F1
#
_entry.id   AF-D2BYZ8-F1
#
_cell.length_a   1.000
_cell.length_b   1.000
_cell.length_c   1.000
_cell.angle_alpha   90.00
_cell.angle_beta   90.00
_cell.angle_gamma   90.00
#
_symmetry.space_group_name_H-M   'P 1'
#
loop_
_entity.id
_entity.type
_entity.pdbx_description
1 polymer ?
#
loop_
_entity_poly.entity_id
_entity_poly.type
_entity_poly.pdbx_seq_one_letter_code
_entity_poly.pdbx_strand_id
1 'polypeptide(L)'
;MLKNSLIRLSKLILCCLALFLVADTALVLLASLIIYFKKDFFPFSWQDVFSSFFESGYVGGLILGVGIWIKVTLEERKARKKPAK
;
A
#
# COMPACT_ATOMS: atom_id res chain seq x y z
N MET A 1 12.51 11.10 -21.56
CA MET A 1 11.17 10.48 -21.44
C MET A 1 10.93 9.74 -20.11
N LEU A 2 11.94 9.16 -19.44
CA LEU A 2 11.77 8.39 -18.19
C LEU A 2 11.23 9.19 -16.98
N LYS A 3 11.52 10.49 -16.89
CA LYS A 3 11.15 11.33 -15.73
C LYS A 3 9.63 11.51 -15.60
N ASN A 4 8.92 11.66 -16.72
CA ASN A 4 7.46 11.81 -16.72
C ASN A 4 6.73 10.51 -16.32
N SER A 5 7.25 9.33 -16.68
CA SER A 5 6.65 8.06 -16.27
C SER A 5 6.86 7.78 -14.77
N LEU A 6 8.02 8.12 -14.22
CA LEU A 6 8.29 8.02 -12.77
C LEU A 6 7.39 8.94 -11.95
N ILE A 7 7.17 10.19 -12.38
CA ILE A 7 6.25 11.13 -11.72
C ILE A 7 4.80 10.62 -11.78
N ARG A 8 4.41 9.98 -12.89
CA ARG A 8 3.07 9.41 -13.04
C ARG A 8 2.88 8.18 -12.15
N LEU A 9 3.89 7.32 -12.07
CA LEU A 9 3.92 6.16 -11.17
C LEU A 9 3.89 6.58 -9.70
N SER A 10 4.69 7.57 -9.31
CA SER A 10 4.70 8.06 -7.93
C SER A 10 3.35 8.67 -7.53
N LYS A 11 2.71 9.43 -8.43
CA LYS A 11 1.34 9.93 -8.20
C LYS A 11 0.33 8.79 -8.05
N LEU A 12 0.44 7.74 -8.86
CA LEU A 12 -0.46 6.60 -8.77
C LEU A 12 -0.30 5.87 -7.42
N ILE A 13 0.95 5.62 -7.01
CA ILE A 13 1.28 5.00 -5.72
C ILE A 13 0.76 5.85 -4.56
N LEU A 14 0.94 7.17 -4.62
CA LEU A 14 0.44 8.08 -3.59
C LEU A 14 -1.10 8.06 -3.51
N CYS A 15 -1.79 8.05 -4.66
CA CYS A 15 -3.25 7.89 -4.70
C CYS A 15 -3.70 6.55 -4.11
N CYS A 16 -3.03 5.45 -4.44
CA CYS A 16 -3.35 4.14 -3.88
C CYS A 16 -3.17 4.13 -2.35
N LEU A 17 -2.07 4.70 -1.85
CA LEU A 17 -1.81 4.84 -0.40
C LEU A 17 -2.91 5.65 0.29
N ALA A 18 -3.31 6.78 -0.31
CA ALA A 18 -4.38 7.62 0.23
C ALA A 18 -5.73 6.88 0.27
N LEU A 19 -6.09 6.16 -0.80
CA LEU A 19 -7.33 5.37 -0.86
C LEU A 19 -7.36 4.27 0.20
N PHE A 20 -6.26 3.54 0.37
CA PHE A 20 -6.14 2.51 1.39
C PHE A 20 -6.25 3.10 2.80
N LEU A 21 -5.62 4.25 3.06
CA LEU A 21 -5.67 4.92 4.36
C LEU A 21 -7.09 5.41 4.70
N VAL A 22 -7.80 5.95 3.70
CA VAL A 22 -9.21 6.36 3.85
C VAL A 22 -10.10 5.14 4.11
N ALA A 23 -9.89 4.03 3.40
CA ALA A 23 -10.65 2.81 3.61
C ALA A 23 -10.43 2.22 5.01
N ASP A 24 -9.17 2.17 5.48
CA ASP A 24 -8.82 1.67 6.82
C ASP A 24 -9.43 2.54 7.92
N THR A 25 -9.30 3.86 7.79
CA THR A 25 -9.93 4.83 8.70
C THR A 25 -11.45 4.66 8.74
N ALA A 26 -12.09 4.50 7.58
CA ALA A 26 -13.53 4.26 7.50
C ALA A 26 -13.95 2.96 8.18
N LEU A 27 -13.15 1.90 8.05
CA LEU A 27 -13.42 0.60 8.66
C LEU A 27 -13.33 0.67 10.20
N VAL A 28 -12.29 1.33 10.72
CA VAL A 28 -12.12 1.53 12.17
C VAL A 28 -13.21 2.46 12.74
N LEU A 29 -13.60 3.50 12.01
CA LEU A 29 -14.72 4.36 12.40
C LEU A 29 -16.04 3.58 12.41
N LEU A 30 -16.31 2.74 11.40
CA LEU A 30 -17.48 1.85 11.36
C LEU A 30 -17.50 0.88 12.54
N ALA A 31 -16.37 0.23 12.83
CA ALA A 31 -16.25 -0.68 13.96
C ALA A 31 -16.48 0.04 15.31
N SER A 32 -15.90 1.23 15.46
CA SER A 32 -16.08 2.07 16.66
C SER A 32 -17.52 2.54 16.81
N LEU A 33 -18.20 2.87 15.70
CA LEU A 33 -19.61 3.27 15.68
C LEU A 33 -20.53 2.11 16.09
N ILE A 34 -20.26 0.89 15.61
CA ILE A 34 -20.99 -0.32 16.01
C ILE A 34 -20.83 -0.58 17.52
N ILE A 35 -19.63 -0.40 18.07
CA ILE A 35 -19.37 -0.56 19.50
C ILE A 35 -20.08 0.54 20.31
N TYR A 36 -20.08 1.78 19.82
CA TYR A 36 -20.77 2.90 20.44
C TYR A 36 -22.27 2.64 20.58
N PHE A 37 -22.94 2.17 19.53
CA PHE A 37 -24.36 1.81 19.60
C PHE A 37 -24.68 0.68 20.60
N LYS A 38 -23.68 -0.12 20.98
CA LYS A 38 -23.87 -1.29 21.86
C LYS A 38 -23.43 -1.05 23.31
N LYS A 39 -22.48 -0.15 23.55
CA LYS A 39 -21.83 0.07 24.86
C LYS A 39 -21.75 1.53 25.29
N ASP A 40 -22.33 2.46 24.52
CA ASP A 40 -22.23 3.93 24.71
C ASP A 40 -20.78 4.45 24.80
N PHE A 41 -19.82 3.67 24.30
CA PHE A 41 -18.39 3.98 24.36
C PHE A 41 -17.80 3.96 22.96
N PHE A 42 -17.02 4.98 22.61
CA PHE A 42 -16.39 5.13 21.31
C PHE A 42 -14.86 4.93 21.43
N PRO A 43 -14.37 3.68 21.29
CA PRO A 43 -12.94 3.40 21.32
C PRO A 43 -12.31 3.75 19.96
N PHE A 44 -12.02 5.02 19.73
CA PHE A 44 -11.31 5.46 18.53
C PHE A 44 -9.94 6.04 18.88
N SER A 45 -8.91 5.42 18.33
CA SER A 45 -7.52 5.89 18.43
C SER A 45 -6.92 5.97 17.05
N TRP A 46 -6.47 7.17 16.65
CA TRP A 46 -5.69 7.35 15.43
C TRP A 46 -4.41 6.50 15.45
N GLN A 47 -3.84 6.26 16.63
CA GLN A 47 -2.61 5.49 16.78
C GLN A 47 -2.80 4.02 16.41
N ASP A 48 -3.96 3.43 16.73
CA ASP A 48 -4.29 2.06 16.34
C ASP A 48 -4.50 1.95 14.83
N VAL A 49 -5.21 2.92 14.22
CA VAL A 49 -5.40 3.00 12.76
C VAL A 49 -4.05 3.04 12.05
N PHE A 50 -3.17 3.96 12.44
CA PHE A 50 -1.85 4.05 11.83
C PHE A 50 -1.01 2.80 12.09
N SER A 51 -1.05 2.22 13.29
CA SER A 51 -0.27 1.00 13.59
C SER A 51 -0.71 -0.19 12.74
N SER A 52 -2.02 -0.43 12.61
CA SER A 52 -2.58 -1.51 11.81
C SER A 52 -2.33 -1.29 10.32
N PHE A 53 -2.46 -0.04 9.85
CA PHE A 53 -2.17 0.35 8.48
C PHE A 53 -0.69 0.16 8.13
N PHE A 54 0.22 0.58 9.01
CA PHE A 54 1.65 0.36 8.80
C PHE A 54 2.00 -1.11 8.90
N GLU A 55 1.51 -1.86 9.89
CA GLU A 55 1.87 -3.27 10.05
C GLU A 55 1.38 -4.13 8.88
N SER A 56 0.12 -3.99 8.48
CA SER A 56 -0.44 -4.76 7.36
C SER A 56 -0.03 -4.19 5.99
N GLY A 57 -0.07 -2.86 5.84
CA GLY A 57 0.20 -2.16 4.58
C GLY A 57 1.67 -2.07 4.23
N TYR A 58 2.56 -1.84 5.21
CA TYR A 58 4.01 -1.82 4.97
C TYR A 58 4.53 -3.22 4.64
N VAL A 59 4.08 -4.25 5.35
CA VAL A 59 4.49 -5.64 5.07
C VAL A 59 3.99 -6.08 3.69
N GLY A 60 2.72 -5.82 3.36
CA GLY A 60 2.18 -6.11 2.03
C GLY A 60 2.88 -5.32 0.92
N GLY A 61 3.13 -4.03 1.15
CA GLY A 61 3.84 -3.14 0.21
C GLY A 61 5.29 -3.55 -0.02
N LEU A 62 6.01 -3.95 1.04
CA LEU A 62 7.38 -4.45 0.93
C LEU A 62 7.43 -5.76 0.14
N ILE A 63 6.55 -6.72 0.44
CA ILE A 63 6.54 -8.01 -0.25
C ILE A 63 6.24 -7.82 -1.74
N LEU A 64 5.24 -7.01 -2.09
CA LEU A 64 4.89 -6.72 -3.49
C LEU A 64 5.99 -5.92 -4.19
N GLY A 65 6.58 -4.92 -3.51
CA GLY A 65 7.68 -4.12 -4.03
C GLY A 65 8.92 -4.97 -4.33
N VAL A 66 9.30 -5.85 -3.41
CA VAL A 66 10.40 -6.81 -3.58
C VAL A 66 10.09 -7.81 -4.70
N GLY A 67 8.86 -8.33 -4.76
CA GLY A 67 8.43 -9.23 -5.82
C GLY A 67 8.54 -8.62 -7.23
N ILE A 68 8.09 -7.37 -7.39
CA ILE A 68 8.23 -6.61 -8.63
C ILE A 68 9.70 -6.34 -8.96
N TRP A 69 10.51 -5.95 -7.97
CA TRP A 69 11.93 -5.70 -8.14
C TRP A 69 12.69 -6.94 -8.66
N ILE A 70 12.42 -8.11 -8.06
CA ILE A 70 13.01 -9.38 -8.47
C ILE A 70 12.58 -9.74 -9.90
N LYS A 71 11.28 -9.55 -10.23
CA LYS A 71 10.76 -9.83 -11.58
C LYS A 71 11.46 -8.98 -12.64
N VAL A 72 11.55 -7.66 -12.43
CA VAL A 72 12.23 -6.73 -13.34
C VAL A 72 13.70 -7.10 -13.48
N THR A 73 14.38 -7.37 -12.36
CA THR A 73 15.79 -7.78 -12.37
C THR A 73 16.02 -9.07 -13.17
N LEU A 74 15.12 -10.05 -13.06
CA LEU A 74 15.18 -11.29 -13.82
C LEU A 74 14.92 -11.09 -15.32
N GLU A 75 13.95 -10.24 -15.68
CA GLU A 75 13.67 -9.91 -17.09
C GLU A 75 14.84 -9.17 -17.74
N GLU A 76 15.46 -8.20 -17.04
CA GLU A 76 16.67 -7.53 -17.52
C GLU A 76 17.83 -8.52 -17.71
N ARG A 77 18.03 -9.45 -16.79
CA ARG A 77 19.07 -10.50 -16.90
C ARG A 77 18.80 -11.44 -18.08
N LYS A 78 17.53 -11.79 -18.35
CA LYS A 78 17.15 -12.60 -19.52
C LYS A 78 17.36 -11.84 -20.82
N ALA A 79 17.03 -10.54 -20.87
CA ALA A 79 17.26 -9.70 -22.03
C ALA A 79 18.76 -9.58 -22.36
N ARG A 80 19.63 -9.42 -21.35
CA ARG A 80 21.09 -9.37 -21.54
C ARG A 80 21.71 -10.70 -21.96
N LYS A 81 21.06 -11.84 -21.68
CA LYS A 81 21.52 -13.18 -22.07
C LYS A 81 21.03 -13.64 -23.45
N LYS A 82 20.15 -12.91 -24.12
CA LYS A 82 19.86 -13.16 -25.55
C LYS A 82 21.03 -12.55 -26.35
N PRO A 83 21.90 -13.36 -26.99
CA PRO A 83 22.78 -12.82 -28.00
C PRO A 83 21.91 -12.20 -29.10
N ALA A 84 22.28 -11.00 -29.54
CA ALA A 84 21.72 -10.39 -30.73
C ALA A 84 21.81 -11.42 -31.87
N LYS A 85 20.66 -11.78 -32.43
CA LYS A 85 20.57 -12.50 -33.69
C LYS A 85 20.20 -11.47 -34.75
#